data_AF-A0A6A4HQW1-F1
#
_entry.id   AF-A0A6A4HQW1-F1
#
_cell.length_a   1.000
_cell.length_b   1.000
_cell.length_c   1.000
_cell.angle_alpha   90.00
_cell.angle_beta   90.00
_cell.angle_gamma   90.00
#
_symmetry.space_group_name_H-M   'P 1'
#
loop_
_entity.id
_entity.type
_entity.pdbx_description
1 polymer ?
#
loop_
_entity_poly.entity_id
_entity_poly.type
_entity_poly.pdbx_seq_one_letter_code
_entity_poly.pdbx_strand_id
1 'polypeptide(L)'
;MYDAQIQWPEGDEFVENEALILTQHPLLEGAFGSIDGLNLPVQVSRNDETENSTYNGWLHEHFCSSGLAFGATGVIIACRLNAPGSWHDSCVAQPIYEKLHTKTPNGYYLVADTAFSQGTDHIQGCIHTPLLSYCQTAKWGMHTMQGSFGRLRVPLQITYHEWHGNLLEAYTQLFNLRTRCIGYNQIQTVYMPIWSANEQEQIWTDFKILLFGEQPKLDHIACFHLHVDGM
;
A
#
# COMPACT_ATOMS: atom_id res chain seq x y z
N MET A 1 14.60 -15.00 11.01
CA MET A 1 13.37 -15.28 11.78
C MET A 1 12.26 -15.46 10.76
N TYR A 2 11.69 -16.67 10.63
CA TYR A 2 10.74 -17.02 9.56
C TYR A 2 9.54 -16.06 9.53
N ASP A 3 8.98 -15.75 10.71
CA ASP A 3 7.76 -14.93 10.82
C ASP A 3 7.93 -13.48 10.32
N ALA A 4 9.15 -12.96 10.27
CA ALA A 4 9.43 -11.61 9.78
C ALA A 4 9.74 -11.55 8.28
N GLN A 5 9.88 -12.69 7.59
CA GLN A 5 10.33 -12.74 6.20
C GLN A 5 9.29 -12.18 5.24
N ILE A 6 9.79 -11.46 4.23
CA ILE A 6 9.02 -11.03 3.07
C ILE A 6 9.34 -12.01 1.95
N GLN A 7 8.38 -12.88 1.66
CA GLN A 7 8.56 -13.97 0.71
C GLN A 7 7.42 -13.96 -0.30
N TRP A 8 7.77 -14.16 -1.57
CA TRP A 8 6.78 -14.33 -2.62
C TRP A 8 6.11 -15.70 -2.46
N PRO A 9 4.80 -15.84 -2.74
CA PRO A 9 4.13 -17.11 -2.59
C PRO A 9 4.77 -18.21 -3.44
N GLU A 10 4.74 -19.45 -2.94
CA GLU A 10 5.23 -20.64 -3.65
C GLU A 10 4.22 -21.79 -3.57
N GLY A 11 4.07 -22.54 -4.66
CA GLY A 11 3.23 -23.76 -4.70
C GLY A 11 1.78 -23.50 -4.30
N ASP A 12 1.30 -24.23 -3.30
CA ASP A 12 -0.08 -24.21 -2.83
C ASP A 12 -0.48 -22.87 -2.17
N GLU A 13 0.50 -22.02 -1.79
CA GLU A 13 0.21 -20.70 -1.22
C GLU A 13 -0.55 -19.78 -2.18
N PHE A 14 -0.42 -19.97 -3.51
CA PHE A 14 -1.22 -19.24 -4.49
C PHE A 14 -2.70 -19.65 -4.42
N VAL A 15 -2.97 -20.94 -4.29
CA VAL A 15 -4.32 -21.51 -4.19
C VAL A 15 -4.98 -21.07 -2.89
N GLU A 16 -4.23 -21.07 -1.78
CA GLU A 16 -4.73 -20.60 -0.48
C GLU A 16 -5.10 -19.11 -0.51
N ASN A 17 -4.22 -18.28 -1.07
CA ASN A 17 -4.49 -16.84 -1.19
C ASN A 17 -5.68 -16.57 -2.12
N GLU A 18 -5.75 -17.24 -3.26
CA GLU A 18 -6.86 -17.14 -4.19
C GLU A 18 -8.18 -17.57 -3.55
N ALA A 19 -8.20 -18.70 -2.84
CA ALA A 19 -9.40 -19.16 -2.14
C ALA A 19 -9.91 -18.12 -1.14
N LEU A 20 -9.01 -17.48 -0.38
CA LEU A 20 -9.37 -16.39 0.53
C LEU A 20 -9.98 -15.20 -0.21
N ILE A 21 -9.44 -14.83 -1.37
CA ILE A 21 -9.96 -13.71 -2.17
C ILE A 21 -11.31 -14.06 -2.78
N LEU A 22 -11.44 -15.26 -3.35
CA LEU A 22 -12.66 -15.75 -3.99
C LEU A 22 -13.84 -15.89 -3.04
N THR A 23 -13.59 -16.17 -1.75
CA THR A 23 -14.68 -16.21 -0.75
C THR A 23 -15.45 -14.90 -0.65
N GLN A 24 -14.84 -13.78 -1.02
CA GLN A 24 -15.40 -12.43 -0.86
C GLN A 24 -15.57 -11.70 -2.19
N HIS A 25 -14.72 -12.00 -3.16
CA HIS A 25 -14.76 -11.46 -4.51
C HIS A 25 -14.74 -12.59 -5.54
N PRO A 26 -15.88 -13.24 -5.80
CA PRO A 26 -15.96 -14.39 -6.72
C PRO A 26 -15.56 -14.07 -8.16
N LEU A 27 -15.51 -12.79 -8.53
CA LEU A 27 -15.13 -12.31 -9.85
C LEU A 27 -13.61 -12.14 -10.01
N LEU A 28 -12.82 -12.35 -8.95
CA LEU A 28 -11.37 -12.17 -8.94
C LEU A 28 -10.63 -13.52 -9.00
N GLU A 29 -11.09 -14.42 -9.87
CA GLU A 29 -10.38 -15.67 -10.17
C GLU A 29 -8.96 -15.35 -10.66
N GLY A 30 -7.96 -16.04 -10.11
CA GLY A 30 -6.53 -15.77 -10.33
C GLY A 30 -5.91 -14.68 -9.45
N ALA A 31 -6.68 -13.89 -8.69
CA ALA A 31 -6.08 -12.92 -7.79
C ALA A 31 -5.45 -13.62 -6.58
N PHE A 32 -4.21 -13.29 -6.22
CA PHE A 32 -3.55 -13.83 -5.01
C PHE A 32 -3.11 -12.75 -4.01
N GLY A 33 -3.33 -11.48 -4.34
CA GLY A 33 -2.93 -10.37 -3.48
C GLY A 33 -3.24 -9.02 -4.10
N SER A 34 -2.80 -7.97 -3.42
CA SER A 34 -2.94 -6.59 -3.88
C SER A 34 -1.62 -5.84 -3.75
N ILE A 35 -1.44 -4.80 -4.55
CA ILE A 35 -0.27 -3.90 -4.50
C ILE A 35 -0.73 -2.45 -4.51
N ASP A 36 -0.05 -1.62 -3.73
CA ASP A 36 -0.25 -0.17 -3.74
C ASP A 36 1.06 0.58 -3.48
N GLY A 37 1.02 1.91 -3.64
CA GLY A 37 2.12 2.85 -3.45
C GLY A 37 2.06 3.53 -2.08
N LEU A 38 3.21 3.63 -1.41
CA LEU A 38 3.37 4.29 -0.12
C LEU A 38 4.35 5.44 -0.26
N ASN A 39 3.85 6.67 -0.08
CA ASN A 39 4.67 7.87 -0.02
C ASN A 39 4.85 8.29 1.44
N LEU A 40 6.10 8.31 1.89
CA LEU A 40 6.48 8.75 3.23
C LEU A 40 7.07 10.15 3.16
N PRO A 41 6.60 11.11 3.97
CA PRO A 41 7.11 12.47 3.91
C PRO A 41 8.59 12.49 4.27
N VAL A 42 9.36 13.34 3.59
CA VAL A 42 10.77 13.60 3.90
C VAL A 42 11.02 15.09 4.09
N GLN A 43 12.06 15.42 4.84
CA GLN A 43 12.48 16.81 5.00
C GLN A 43 12.98 17.38 3.68
N VAL A 44 12.82 18.69 3.49
CA VAL A 44 13.34 19.42 2.33
C VAL A 44 14.87 19.47 2.37
N SER A 45 15.52 19.23 1.24
CA SER A 45 16.96 19.40 1.09
C SER A 45 17.29 20.79 0.55
N ARG A 46 18.46 21.32 0.89
CA ARG A 46 19.05 22.50 0.22
C ARG A 46 19.91 22.12 -0.98
N ASN A 47 20.10 20.83 -1.23
CA ASN A 47 20.80 20.32 -2.38
C ASN A 47 19.77 20.03 -3.48
N ASP A 48 19.89 20.73 -4.59
CA ASP A 48 18.95 20.71 -5.71
C ASP A 48 18.71 19.29 -6.27
N GLU A 49 19.75 18.44 -6.35
CA GLU A 49 19.59 17.06 -6.84
C GLU A 49 18.74 16.21 -5.89
N THR A 50 18.94 16.38 -4.58
CA THR A 50 18.18 15.67 -3.56
C THR A 50 16.76 16.22 -3.45
N GLU A 51 16.60 17.54 -3.59
CA GLU A 51 15.30 18.19 -3.64
C GLU A 51 14.49 17.69 -4.84
N ASN A 52 15.06 17.71 -6.05
CA ASN A 52 14.42 17.24 -7.28
C ASN A 52 14.10 15.75 -7.26
N SER A 53 14.94 14.93 -6.62
CA SER A 53 14.68 13.48 -6.52
C SER A 53 13.56 13.14 -5.52
N THR A 54 13.35 13.98 -4.50
CA THR A 54 12.32 13.75 -3.47
C THR A 54 11.02 14.50 -3.74
N TYR A 55 11.04 15.57 -4.52
CA TYR A 55 9.88 16.38 -4.82
C TYR A 55 8.89 15.64 -5.73
N ASN A 56 7.65 15.52 -5.28
CA ASN A 56 6.56 14.96 -6.06
C ASN A 56 5.73 16.08 -6.67
N GLY A 57 5.75 16.18 -8.01
CA GLY A 57 5.07 17.25 -8.73
C GLY A 57 3.54 17.20 -8.69
N TRP A 58 2.95 16.05 -8.33
CA TRP A 58 1.50 15.89 -8.20
C TRP A 58 1.00 16.29 -6.80
N LEU A 59 1.73 15.87 -5.77
CA LEU A 59 1.39 16.15 -4.37
C LEU A 59 1.95 17.48 -3.87
N HIS A 60 2.82 18.14 -4.65
CA HIS A 60 3.48 19.40 -4.30
C HIS A 60 4.26 19.34 -2.97
N GLU A 61 4.83 18.19 -2.65
CA GLU A 61 5.55 17.94 -1.39
C GLU A 61 6.66 16.90 -1.60
N HIS A 62 7.56 16.75 -0.61
CA HIS A 62 8.72 15.86 -0.69
C HIS A 62 8.45 14.50 -0.04
N PHE A 63 8.69 13.44 -0.80
CA PHE A 63 8.47 12.07 -0.37
C PHE A 63 9.65 11.16 -0.63
N CYS A 64 9.57 10.02 0.04
CA CYS A 64 10.26 8.80 -0.30
C CYS A 64 9.18 7.75 -0.62
N SER A 65 9.25 7.19 -1.83
CA SER A 65 8.24 6.28 -2.35
C SER A 65 8.61 4.83 -2.09
N SER A 66 7.60 3.99 -1.89
CA SER A 66 7.74 2.55 -1.73
C SER A 66 6.55 1.85 -2.39
N GLY A 67 6.76 0.67 -2.97
CA GLY A 67 5.68 -0.19 -3.48
C GLY A 67 5.57 -1.41 -2.59
N LEU A 68 4.38 -1.70 -2.05
CA LEU A 68 4.15 -2.84 -1.15
C LEU A 68 3.08 -3.75 -1.74
N ALA A 69 3.42 -5.03 -1.89
CA ALA A 69 2.47 -6.08 -2.25
C ALA A 69 2.09 -6.89 -1.01
N PHE A 70 0.79 -7.07 -0.81
CA PHE A 70 0.18 -7.81 0.28
C PHE A 70 -0.48 -9.08 -0.26
N GLY A 71 -0.28 -10.21 0.41
CA GLY A 71 -1.07 -11.42 0.18
C GLY A 71 -2.47 -11.30 0.78
N ALA A 72 -3.35 -12.27 0.49
CA ALA A 72 -4.72 -12.29 1.01
C ALA A 72 -4.79 -12.36 2.55
N THR A 73 -3.76 -12.93 3.18
CA THR A 73 -3.59 -12.98 4.65
C THR A 73 -3.11 -11.66 5.26
N GLY A 74 -2.83 -10.66 4.43
CA GLY A 74 -2.35 -9.33 4.83
C GLY A 74 -0.85 -9.24 5.09
N VAL A 75 -0.07 -10.32 4.94
CA VAL A 75 1.40 -10.23 5.03
C VAL A 75 1.98 -9.53 3.80
N ILE A 76 3.07 -8.80 3.99
CA ILE A 76 3.86 -8.23 2.89
C ILE A 76 4.61 -9.38 2.22
N ILE A 77 4.34 -9.61 0.93
CA ILE A 77 4.95 -10.68 0.13
C ILE A 77 6.05 -10.17 -0.81
N ALA A 78 6.00 -8.89 -1.15
CA ALA A 78 7.10 -8.18 -1.80
C ALA A 78 7.05 -6.69 -1.50
N CYS A 79 8.21 -6.04 -1.56
CA CYS A 79 8.31 -4.60 -1.44
C CYS A 79 9.47 -4.06 -2.28
N ARG A 80 9.30 -2.84 -2.80
CA ARG A 80 10.40 -1.95 -3.18
C ARG A 80 10.38 -0.78 -2.20
N LEU A 81 11.47 -0.57 -1.49
CA LEU A 81 11.59 0.46 -0.45
C LEU A 81 12.57 1.55 -0.88
N ASN A 82 12.40 2.72 -0.27
CA ASN A 82 13.33 3.84 -0.36
C ASN A 82 13.58 4.36 -1.80
N ALA A 83 12.55 4.40 -2.64
CA ALA A 83 12.64 4.98 -3.98
C ALA A 83 12.52 6.52 -3.93
N PRO A 84 13.01 7.23 -4.95
CA PRO A 84 12.84 8.68 -5.06
C PRO A 84 11.35 9.08 -5.10
N GLY A 85 10.96 10.12 -4.37
CA GLY A 85 9.58 10.61 -4.29
C GLY A 85 9.03 11.19 -5.60
N SER A 86 9.93 11.54 -6.52
CA SER A 86 9.58 11.99 -7.87
C SER A 86 9.17 10.86 -8.81
N TRP A 87 9.38 9.60 -8.42
CA TRP A 87 9.03 8.45 -9.24
C TRP A 87 7.53 8.15 -9.17
N HIS A 88 6.97 7.74 -10.32
CA HIS A 88 5.61 7.22 -10.38
C HIS A 88 5.53 5.82 -9.77
N ASP A 89 4.38 5.46 -9.19
CA ASP A 89 4.17 4.19 -8.50
C ASP A 89 4.49 2.96 -9.39
N SER A 90 4.14 3.01 -10.68
CA SER A 90 4.49 1.95 -11.64
C SER A 90 6.00 1.78 -11.84
N CYS A 91 6.78 2.86 -11.77
CA CYS A 91 8.24 2.80 -11.83
C CYS A 91 8.82 2.19 -10.55
N VAL A 92 8.27 2.56 -9.39
CA VAL A 92 8.69 2.00 -8.10
C VAL A 92 8.40 0.49 -8.03
N ALA A 93 7.31 0.03 -8.62
CA ALA A 93 6.88 -1.37 -8.58
C ALA A 93 7.60 -2.31 -9.55
N GLN A 94 8.52 -1.82 -10.40
CA GLN A 94 9.24 -2.66 -11.38
C GLN A 94 9.83 -3.98 -10.80
N PRO A 95 10.51 -3.99 -9.63
CA PRO A 95 11.03 -5.23 -9.07
C PRO A 95 9.94 -6.24 -8.65
N ILE A 96 8.72 -5.76 -8.38
CA ILE A 96 7.58 -6.61 -8.08
C ILE A 96 6.99 -7.17 -9.38
N TYR A 97 6.99 -6.37 -10.46
CA TYR A 97 6.57 -6.81 -11.79
C TYR A 97 7.48 -7.91 -12.34
N GLU A 98 8.79 -7.84 -12.08
CA GLU A 98 9.72 -8.91 -12.42
C GLU A 98 9.38 -10.22 -11.71
N LYS A 99 8.96 -10.16 -10.43
CA LYS A 99 8.51 -11.34 -9.70
C LYS A 99 7.20 -11.89 -10.25
N LEU A 100 6.25 -11.03 -10.61
CA LEU A 100 5.03 -11.44 -11.30
C LEU A 100 5.34 -12.18 -12.61
N HIS A 101 6.32 -11.71 -13.38
CA HIS A 101 6.68 -12.36 -14.64
C HIS A 101 7.47 -13.66 -14.45
N THR A 102 8.35 -13.74 -13.46
CA THR A 102 9.34 -14.83 -13.35
C THR A 102 8.99 -15.90 -12.32
N LYS A 103 8.18 -15.57 -11.31
CA LYS A 103 7.90 -16.44 -10.16
C LYS A 103 6.42 -16.78 -9.98
N THR A 104 5.52 -16.13 -10.71
CA THR A 104 4.09 -16.38 -10.60
C THR A 104 3.65 -17.36 -11.70
N PRO A 105 2.90 -18.43 -11.36
CA PRO A 105 2.35 -19.33 -12.36
C PRO A 105 1.32 -18.63 -13.26
N ASN A 106 1.15 -19.13 -14.49
CA ASN A 106 0.16 -18.59 -15.43
C ASN A 106 -1.26 -18.62 -14.83
N GLY A 107 -2.01 -17.54 -15.02
CA GLY A 107 -3.37 -17.38 -14.52
C GLY A 107 -3.46 -16.59 -13.20
N TYR A 108 -2.35 -16.40 -12.49
CA TYR A 108 -2.32 -15.62 -11.27
C TYR A 108 -1.89 -14.15 -11.49
N TYR A 109 -2.53 -13.22 -10.78
CA TYR A 109 -2.24 -11.79 -10.85
C TYR A 109 -2.39 -11.06 -9.50
N LEU A 110 -1.81 -9.86 -9.43
CA LEU A 110 -2.06 -8.92 -8.33
C LEU A 110 -3.13 -7.91 -8.73
N VAL A 111 -3.94 -7.51 -7.76
CA VAL A 111 -4.90 -6.42 -7.93
C VAL A 111 -4.25 -5.09 -7.54
N ALA A 112 -4.39 -4.07 -8.37
CA ALA A 112 -3.77 -2.77 -8.12
C ALA A 112 -4.67 -1.61 -8.53
N ASP A 113 -4.34 -0.41 -8.05
CA ASP A 113 -4.92 0.83 -8.59
C ASP A 113 -4.46 1.04 -10.05
N THR A 114 -5.21 1.85 -10.78
CA THR A 114 -4.96 2.24 -12.17
C THR A 114 -3.56 2.85 -12.38
N ALA A 115 -2.98 3.49 -11.37
CA ALA A 115 -1.59 3.98 -11.42
C ALA A 115 -0.56 2.85 -11.69
N PHE A 116 -0.84 1.61 -11.30
CA PHE A 116 0.05 0.46 -11.54
C PHE A 116 -0.17 -0.18 -12.91
N SER A 117 -1.36 0.00 -13.49
CA SER A 117 -1.72 -0.53 -14.81
C SER A 117 -1.01 0.16 -15.99
N GLN A 118 -0.38 1.32 -15.75
CA GLN A 118 0.40 2.05 -16.76
C GLN A 118 1.84 1.52 -16.97
N GLY A 119 2.10 0.28 -16.56
CA GLY A 119 3.37 -0.40 -16.81
C GLY A 119 3.49 -0.91 -18.26
N THR A 120 4.72 -1.24 -18.67
CA THR A 120 5.07 -1.76 -20.01
C THR A 120 4.19 -2.93 -20.47
N ASP A 121 4.08 -3.16 -21.78
CA ASP A 121 3.27 -4.22 -22.44
C ASP A 121 3.46 -5.63 -21.82
N HIS A 122 4.59 -5.87 -21.13
CA HIS A 122 4.90 -7.11 -20.42
C HIS A 122 4.08 -7.39 -19.15
N ILE A 123 3.32 -6.41 -18.65
CA ILE A 123 2.51 -6.52 -17.41
C ILE A 123 1.04 -6.85 -17.74
N GLN A 124 0.69 -6.89 -19.04
CA GLN A 124 -0.66 -7.14 -19.51
C GLN A 124 -1.18 -8.51 -19.03
N GLY A 125 -2.17 -8.50 -18.14
CA GLY A 125 -2.78 -9.69 -17.53
C GLY A 125 -2.20 -10.12 -16.17
N CYS A 126 -1.09 -9.51 -15.71
CA CYS A 126 -0.50 -9.78 -14.39
C CYS A 126 -0.93 -8.76 -13.32
N ILE A 127 -1.51 -7.64 -13.76
CA ILE A 127 -2.16 -6.63 -12.91
C ILE A 127 -3.54 -6.38 -13.46
N HIS A 128 -4.55 -6.62 -12.64
CA HIS A 128 -5.92 -6.29 -12.98
C HIS A 128 -6.37 -5.10 -12.14
N THR A 129 -7.22 -4.26 -12.73
CA THR A 129 -7.91 -3.14 -12.06
C THR A 129 -9.42 -3.39 -11.95
N PRO A 130 -9.89 -4.53 -11.38
CA PRO A 130 -11.28 -4.96 -11.56
C PRO A 130 -12.24 -4.36 -10.52
N LEU A 131 -11.77 -3.91 -9.35
CA LEU A 131 -12.61 -3.30 -8.30
C LEU A 131 -11.81 -2.44 -7.31
N LEU A 132 -12.25 -1.20 -7.10
CA LEU A 132 -11.71 -0.28 -6.08
C LEU A 132 -11.76 -0.88 -4.66
N SER A 133 -12.75 -1.74 -4.36
CA SER A 133 -12.98 -2.29 -3.02
C SER A 133 -11.88 -3.24 -2.55
N TYR A 134 -11.39 -4.14 -3.42
CA TYR A 134 -10.30 -5.05 -3.05
C TYR A 134 -8.95 -4.34 -3.05
N CYS A 135 -8.74 -3.32 -3.91
CA CYS A 135 -7.54 -2.47 -3.83
C CYS A 135 -7.39 -1.78 -2.46
N GLN A 136 -8.49 -1.56 -1.72
CA GLN A 136 -8.43 -0.99 -0.37
C GLN A 136 -7.65 -1.86 0.62
N THR A 137 -7.53 -3.18 0.39
CA THR A 137 -6.75 -4.07 1.27
C THR A 137 -5.31 -3.60 1.41
N ALA A 138 -4.66 -3.27 0.29
CA ALA A 138 -3.30 -2.73 0.29
C ALA A 138 -3.24 -1.36 1.00
N LYS A 139 -4.21 -0.46 0.74
CA LYS A 139 -4.35 0.84 1.43
C LYS A 139 -4.41 0.66 2.94
N TRP A 140 -5.19 -0.31 3.42
CA TRP A 140 -5.31 -0.60 4.85
C TRP A 140 -4.06 -1.21 5.45
N GLY A 141 -3.37 -2.10 4.73
CA GLY A 141 -2.07 -2.63 5.13
C GLY A 141 -1.07 -1.50 5.36
N MET A 142 -1.02 -0.54 4.43
CA MET A 142 -0.18 0.66 4.55
C MET A 142 -0.56 1.54 5.74
N HIS A 143 -1.85 1.80 5.94
CA HIS A 143 -2.32 2.62 7.05
C HIS A 143 -2.07 1.94 8.40
N THR A 144 -2.20 0.62 8.46
CA THR A 144 -1.85 -0.18 9.65
C THR A 144 -0.35 -0.08 9.94
N MET A 145 0.49 -0.12 8.91
CA MET A 145 1.93 0.07 9.04
C MET A 145 2.26 1.47 9.59
N GLN A 146 1.70 2.53 9.00
CA GLN A 146 1.89 3.91 9.46
C GLN A 146 1.29 4.17 10.85
N GLY A 147 0.21 3.48 11.22
CA GLY A 147 -0.39 3.56 12.56
C GLY A 147 0.40 2.82 13.62
N SER A 148 0.99 1.67 13.27
CA SER A 148 1.84 0.89 14.16
C SER A 148 3.18 1.58 14.44
N PHE A 149 3.69 2.33 13.46
CA PHE A 149 4.99 2.98 13.53
C PHE A 149 4.83 4.49 13.35
N GLY A 150 4.56 5.20 14.46
CA GLY A 150 4.33 6.66 14.43
C GLY A 150 5.46 7.48 13.79
N ARG A 151 6.69 6.95 13.75
CA ARG A 151 7.82 7.58 13.04
C ARG A 151 7.57 7.72 11.53
N LEU A 152 6.80 6.81 10.93
CA LEU A 152 6.44 6.87 9.50
C LEU A 152 5.44 7.99 9.16
N ARG A 153 4.82 8.61 10.18
CA ARG A 153 3.90 9.76 10.01
C ARG A 153 4.61 11.11 10.09
N VAL A 154 5.88 11.12 10.49
CA VAL A 154 6.69 12.33 10.65
C VAL A 154 7.74 12.36 9.54
N PRO A 155 8.03 13.52 8.94
CA PRO A 155 9.04 13.63 7.90
C PRO A 155 10.36 12.93 8.27
N LEU A 156 10.79 12.00 7.42
CA LEU A 156 12.08 11.33 7.55
C LEU A 156 13.21 12.33 7.27
N GLN A 157 14.33 12.15 7.94
CA GLN A 157 15.44 13.10 7.88
C GLN A 157 16.27 12.88 6.62
N ILE A 158 16.31 13.88 5.73
CA ILE A 158 16.95 13.74 4.42
C ILE A 158 18.46 13.43 4.49
N THR A 159 19.12 13.79 5.60
CA THR A 159 20.52 13.49 5.87
C THR A 159 20.81 12.01 6.05
N TYR A 160 19.81 11.18 6.32
CA TYR A 160 19.95 9.74 6.59
C TYR A 160 19.35 8.87 5.49
N HIS A 161 19.34 9.34 4.24
CA HIS A 161 18.77 8.60 3.11
C HIS A 161 19.32 7.17 2.96
N GLU A 162 20.60 6.95 3.25
CA GLU A 162 21.22 5.61 3.26
C GLU A 162 20.63 4.67 4.33
N TRP A 163 20.16 5.23 5.45
CA TRP A 163 19.60 4.49 6.58
C TRP A 163 18.08 4.31 6.49
N HIS A 164 17.40 5.11 5.64
CA HIS A 164 15.97 4.96 5.39
C HIS A 164 15.65 3.56 4.91
N GLY A 165 16.46 2.99 4.01
CA GLY A 165 16.30 1.60 3.54
C GLY A 165 16.23 0.60 4.70
N ASN A 166 17.23 0.62 5.58
CA ASN A 166 17.32 -0.27 6.74
C ASN A 166 16.14 -0.08 7.71
N LEU A 167 15.74 1.17 7.94
CA LEU A 167 14.61 1.50 8.81
C LEU A 167 13.29 0.95 8.23
N LEU A 168 13.06 1.19 6.93
CA LEU A 168 11.85 0.72 6.25
C LEU A 168 11.81 -0.81 6.17
N GLU A 169 12.95 -1.45 5.91
CA GLU A 169 13.06 -2.90 5.92
C GLU A 169 12.76 -3.48 7.30
N ALA A 170 13.31 -2.88 8.36
CA ALA A 170 12.99 -3.29 9.73
C ALA A 170 11.48 -3.16 10.01
N TYR A 171 10.84 -2.08 9.56
CA TYR A 171 9.40 -1.90 9.74
C TYR A 171 8.56 -2.91 8.96
N THR A 172 8.92 -3.23 7.71
CA THR A 172 8.18 -4.24 6.94
C THR A 172 8.35 -5.64 7.54
N GLN A 173 9.55 -5.97 8.04
CA GLN A 173 9.81 -7.22 8.74
C GLN A 173 9.04 -7.32 10.07
N LEU A 174 9.05 -6.24 10.87
CA LEU A 174 8.26 -6.16 12.12
C LEU A 174 6.76 -6.21 11.85
N PHE A 175 6.29 -5.63 10.74
CA PHE A 175 4.90 -5.72 10.31
C PHE A 175 4.53 -7.19 10.04
N ASN A 176 5.31 -7.91 9.23
CA ASN A 176 5.07 -9.33 8.95
C ASN A 176 5.12 -10.17 10.22
N LEU A 177 6.10 -9.92 11.08
CA LEU A 177 6.20 -10.58 12.38
C LEU A 177 4.93 -10.39 13.20
N ARG A 178 4.46 -9.14 13.30
CA ARG A 178 3.23 -8.81 14.02
C ARG A 178 2.02 -9.51 13.41
N THR A 179 1.89 -9.47 12.08
CA THR A 179 0.78 -10.11 11.36
C THR A 179 0.75 -11.62 11.61
N ARG A 180 1.90 -12.30 11.50
CA ARG A 180 1.98 -13.75 11.69
C ARG A 180 1.87 -14.19 13.15
N CYS A 181 2.50 -13.49 14.09
CA CYS A 181 2.49 -13.90 15.50
C CYS A 181 1.23 -13.51 16.25
N ILE A 182 0.61 -12.37 15.90
CA ILE A 182 -0.51 -11.83 16.67
C ILE A 182 -1.83 -11.92 15.89
N GLY A 183 -1.81 -12.15 14.57
CA GLY A 183 -3.03 -12.24 13.75
C GLY A 183 -3.80 -10.92 13.62
N TYR A 184 -3.30 -9.83 14.21
CA TYR A 184 -3.90 -8.49 14.09
C TYR A 184 -3.32 -7.76 12.89
N ASN A 185 -3.75 -8.17 11.71
CA ASN A 185 -3.78 -7.27 10.56
C ASN A 185 -5.22 -6.81 10.41
N GLN A 186 -5.48 -5.50 10.25
CA GLN A 186 -6.85 -5.02 10.00
C GLN A 186 -7.45 -5.67 8.74
N ILE A 187 -6.62 -6.08 7.77
CA ILE A 187 -7.03 -6.91 6.61
C ILE A 187 -7.61 -8.28 7.03
N GLN A 188 -7.28 -8.80 8.21
CA GLN A 188 -7.82 -10.05 8.75
C GLN A 188 -8.88 -9.79 9.84
N THR A 189 -8.62 -8.88 10.79
CA THR A 189 -9.47 -8.62 11.97
C THR A 189 -10.65 -7.68 11.70
N VAL A 190 -10.52 -6.73 10.78
CA VAL A 190 -11.62 -5.84 10.36
C VAL A 190 -12.38 -6.47 9.19
N TYR A 191 -11.70 -7.23 8.33
CA TYR A 191 -12.28 -7.81 7.12
C TYR A 191 -13.07 -9.11 7.35
N MET A 192 -12.54 -10.06 8.13
CA MET A 192 -13.24 -11.34 8.34
C MET A 192 -14.57 -11.20 9.11
N PRO A 193 -14.70 -10.32 10.13
CA PRO A 193 -15.97 -10.16 10.86
C PRO A 193 -16.98 -9.20 10.21
N ILE A 194 -16.54 -8.05 9.65
CA ILE A 194 -17.44 -7.04 9.03
C ILE A 194 -18.14 -7.59 7.79
N TRP A 195 -17.66 -8.70 7.22
CA TRP A 195 -18.24 -9.34 6.03
C TRP A 195 -19.10 -10.57 6.35
N SER A 196 -19.26 -10.90 7.63
CA SER A 196 -20.21 -11.93 8.10
C SER A 196 -21.56 -11.35 8.55
N ALA A 197 -21.66 -10.03 8.76
CA ALA A 197 -22.87 -9.36 9.22
C ALA A 197 -23.19 -8.12 8.38
N ASN A 198 -24.46 -7.99 7.98
CA ASN A 198 -25.01 -6.93 7.11
C ASN A 198 -25.02 -5.50 7.72
N GLU A 199 -24.08 -5.14 8.58
CA GLU A 199 -24.08 -3.87 9.35
C GLU A 199 -22.96 -2.92 8.91
N GLN A 200 -22.86 -2.67 7.60
CA GLN A 200 -21.76 -1.92 6.98
C GLN A 200 -21.77 -0.41 7.27
N GLU A 201 -22.93 0.21 7.49
CA GLU A 201 -23.04 1.67 7.49
C GLU A 201 -22.86 2.30 8.88
N GLN A 202 -23.30 1.60 9.93
CA GLN A 202 -23.30 2.11 11.30
C GLN A 202 -21.92 2.00 11.94
N ILE A 203 -21.25 0.85 11.76
CA ILE A 203 -19.86 0.64 12.19
C ILE A 203 -18.93 1.62 11.47
N TRP A 204 -19.13 1.84 10.17
CA TRP A 204 -18.37 2.82 9.40
C TRP A 204 -18.53 4.24 9.95
N THR A 205 -19.74 4.65 10.29
CA THR A 205 -20.02 5.99 10.83
C THR A 205 -19.37 6.19 12.20
N ASP A 206 -19.47 5.21 13.08
CA ASP A 206 -18.88 5.26 14.42
C ASP A 206 -17.35 5.22 14.36
N PHE A 207 -16.78 4.42 13.44
CA PHE A 207 -15.33 4.33 13.24
C PHE A 207 -14.77 5.59 12.58
N LYS A 208 -15.53 6.21 11.65
CA LYS A 208 -15.19 7.50 11.03
C LYS A 208 -15.19 8.61 12.09
N ILE A 209 -16.13 8.59 13.04
CA ILE A 209 -16.16 9.53 14.17
C ILE A 209 -14.97 9.28 15.12
N LEU A 210 -14.58 8.04 15.36
CA LEU A 210 -13.46 7.71 16.25
C LEU A 210 -12.08 8.03 15.65
N LEU A 211 -11.93 7.88 14.33
CA LEU A 211 -10.68 8.12 13.58
C LEU A 211 -10.53 9.56 13.10
N PHE A 212 -11.63 10.23 12.72
CA PHE A 212 -11.64 11.56 12.13
C PHE A 212 -12.36 12.61 13.00
N GLY A 213 -12.90 12.28 14.17
CA GLY A 213 -13.67 13.21 15.02
C GLY A 213 -12.89 14.44 15.49
N GLU A 214 -11.56 14.40 15.44
CA GLU A 214 -10.66 15.51 15.77
C GLU A 214 -10.03 16.17 14.53
N GLN A 215 -10.25 15.66 13.32
CA GLN A 215 -9.56 16.16 12.11
C GLN A 215 -10.25 17.28 11.32
N PRO A 216 -11.59 17.52 11.37
CA PRO A 216 -12.19 18.68 10.72
C PRO A 216 -12.30 19.92 11.63
N LYS A 217 -11.56 19.99 12.75
CA LYS A 217 -11.47 21.21 13.58
C LYS A 217 -10.18 22.02 13.38
N LEU A 218 -9.27 21.57 12.52
CA LEU A 218 -8.02 22.26 12.18
C LEU A 218 -7.81 22.41 10.66
N ASP A 219 -8.88 22.33 9.87
CA ASP A 219 -8.80 22.63 8.43
C ASP A 219 -8.94 24.13 8.19
N HIS A 220 -7.81 24.83 8.21
CA HIS A 220 -7.69 26.26 7.95
C HIS A 220 -7.71 26.61 6.45
N ILE A 221 -7.95 25.63 5.55
CA ILE A 221 -7.71 25.76 4.10
C ILE A 221 -9.02 25.79 3.29
N ALA A 222 -10.18 25.85 3.94
CA ALA A 222 -11.47 26.09 3.27
C ALA A 222 -11.52 27.41 2.46
N CYS A 223 -10.64 28.37 2.75
CA CYS A 223 -10.60 29.68 2.09
C CYS A 223 -9.93 29.70 0.70
N PHE A 224 -9.33 28.60 0.23
CA PHE A 224 -8.60 28.55 -1.05
C PHE A 224 -9.35 27.88 -2.21
N HIS A 225 -10.60 27.45 -2.00
CA HIS A 225 -11.41 26.90 -3.09
C HIS A 225 -12.02 28.05 -3.91
N LEU A 226 -11.32 28.49 -4.96
CA LEU A 226 -11.91 29.32 -6.02
C LEU A 226 -12.70 28.43 -6.98
N HIS A 227 -14.04 28.52 -6.94
CA HIS A 227 -14.89 28.10 -8.06
C HIS A 227 -14.76 29.15 -9.15
N VAL A 228 -14.21 28.76 -10.30
CA VAL A 228 -14.28 29.56 -11.52
C VAL A 228 -15.42 29.00 -12.36
N ASP A 229 -16.60 29.60 -12.21
CA ASP A 229 -17.71 29.38 -13.14
C ASP A 229 -17.39 30.10 -14.45
N GLY A 230 -17.59 29.38 -15.56
CA GLY A 230 -17.22 29.79 -16.91
C GLY A 230 -17.90 31.06 -17.40
N MET A 231 -17.23 31.70 -18.36
CA MET A 231 -17.80 32.67 -19.29
C MET A 231 -17.95 31.99 -20.65
#